data_AF-A0A5J9TW28-F1
#
_entry.id   AF-A0A5J9TW28-F1
#
_cell.length_a   1.000
_cell.length_b   1.000
_cell.length_c   1.000
_cell.angle_alpha   90.00
_cell.angle_beta   90.00
_cell.angle_gamma   90.00
#
_symmetry.space_group_name_H-M   'P 1'
#
loop_
_entity.id
_entity.type
_entity.pdbx_description
1 polymer ?
#
loop_
_entity_poly.entity_id
_entity_poly.type
_entity_poly.pdbx_seq_one_letter_code
_entity_poly.pdbx_strand_id
1 'polypeptide(L)'
;MDLLPDDMVANILGRLPPCSLAASRCVRKRWCAIIDTRRLLRADLLPLHLDGFFLEEDVGLYFGQTYFFSRPSTGRRICGHLHNLVDEHDDRWILDHCNDLLLLWERVVNPATRQWVTLPSFPELSSSIFESYFLADDPLASSQQHYEVLLFPTHRIQEEANNNNNECWPPSPFTMHVFSSRKWRWEERSFVREGTAIADMPHPADYSPEAQQLRHTVYLRGVLYVLCQNDSVMRINMQNDKYQVIKSPAENQVGVA
;
A
#
# COMPACT_ATOMS: atom_id res chain seq x y z
N MET A 1 15.30 23.74 -27.44
CA MET A 1 15.98 22.44 -27.23
C MET A 1 16.39 21.74 -28.53
N ASP A 2 15.79 22.05 -29.69
CA ASP A 2 16.07 21.32 -30.94
C ASP A 2 17.48 21.51 -31.53
N LEU A 3 18.21 22.55 -31.09
CA LEU A 3 19.57 22.89 -31.52
C LEU A 3 20.68 22.37 -30.60
N LEU A 4 20.34 21.74 -29.47
CA LEU A 4 21.34 21.25 -28.53
C LEU A 4 21.89 19.88 -28.97
N PRO A 5 23.20 19.62 -28.82
CA PRO A 5 23.77 18.29 -28.99
C PRO A 5 23.14 17.28 -28.04
N ASP A 6 23.08 16.01 -28.45
CA ASP A 6 22.47 14.94 -27.67
C ASP A 6 23.13 14.76 -26.28
N ASP A 7 24.43 15.08 -26.15
CA ASP A 7 25.14 15.08 -24.86
C ASP A 7 24.61 16.11 -23.86
N MET A 8 24.30 17.32 -24.34
CA MET A 8 23.77 18.38 -23.48
C MET A 8 22.34 18.07 -23.06
N VAL A 9 21.53 17.55 -23.99
CA VAL A 9 20.17 17.10 -23.71
C VAL A 9 20.18 15.95 -22.70
N ALA A 10 21.09 14.98 -22.85
CA ALA A 10 21.26 13.89 -21.90
C ALA A 10 21.65 14.37 -20.49
N ASN A 11 22.55 15.37 -20.39
CA ASN A 11 22.95 15.93 -19.10
C ASN A 11 21.79 16.68 -18.41
N ILE A 12 20.97 17.41 -19.18
CA ILE A 12 19.77 18.07 -18.66
C ILE A 12 18.75 17.04 -18.18
N LEU A 13 18.44 16.04 -19.01
CA LEU A 13 17.48 14.99 -18.69
C LEU A 13 17.96 14.12 -17.53
N GLY A 14 19.26 13.81 -17.44
CA GLY A 14 19.86 13.02 -16.35
C GLY A 14 19.81 13.70 -14.98
N ARG A 15 19.46 14.98 -14.90
CA ARG A 15 19.23 15.71 -13.63
C ARG A 15 17.78 15.63 -13.16
N LEU A 16 16.87 15.11 -13.97
CA LEU A 16 15.47 14.98 -13.61
C LEU A 16 15.28 13.81 -12.63
N PRO A 17 14.34 13.93 -11.67
CA PRO A 17 13.89 12.78 -10.89
C PRO A 17 13.39 11.64 -11.79
N PRO A 18 13.50 10.37 -11.39
CA PRO A 18 13.17 9.21 -12.23
C PRO A 18 11.78 9.29 -12.89
N CYS A 19 10.73 9.68 -12.16
CA CYS A 19 9.39 9.83 -12.71
C CYS A 19 9.26 10.94 -13.77
N SER A 20 9.96 12.07 -13.56
CA SER A 20 9.97 13.18 -14.53
C SER A 20 10.79 12.82 -15.78
N LEU A 21 11.85 12.04 -15.61
CA LEU A 21 12.63 11.49 -16.71
C LEU A 21 11.84 10.45 -17.51
N ALA A 22 11.07 9.58 -16.83
CA ALA A 22 10.15 8.65 -17.49
C ALA A 22 9.07 9.39 -18.30
N ALA A 23 8.44 10.42 -17.72
CA ALA A 23 7.48 11.26 -18.43
C ALA A 23 8.10 11.98 -19.65
N SER A 24 9.37 12.40 -19.55
CA SER A 24 10.10 13.05 -20.64
C SER A 24 10.26 12.16 -21.89
N ARG A 25 10.20 10.82 -21.74
CA ARG A 25 10.20 9.88 -22.87
C ARG A 25 8.97 10.05 -23.76
N CYS A 26 7.83 10.40 -23.18
CA CYS A 26 6.56 10.57 -23.90
C CYS A 26 6.47 11.91 -24.65
N VAL A 27 7.38 12.85 -24.39
CA VAL A 27 7.30 14.22 -24.94
C VAL A 27 7.74 14.26 -26.41
N ARG A 28 8.86 13.60 -26.76
CA ARG A 28 9.40 13.55 -28.14
C ARG A 28 10.19 12.26 -28.40
N LYS A 29 10.12 11.75 -29.64
CA LYS A 29 10.90 10.58 -30.09
C LYS A 29 12.41 10.73 -29.86
N ARG A 30 12.97 11.92 -30.13
CA ARG A 30 14.40 12.21 -29.91
C ARG A 30 14.78 12.06 -28.43
N TRP A 31 13.94 12.52 -27.51
CA TRP A 31 14.21 12.43 -26.08
C TRP A 31 14.11 10.99 -25.59
N CYS A 32 13.07 10.25 -26.04
CA CYS A 32 12.96 8.82 -25.80
C CYS A 32 14.22 8.07 -26.25
N ALA A 33 14.69 8.33 -27.47
CA ALA A 33 15.90 7.70 -28.01
C ALA A 33 17.15 8.02 -27.18
N ILE A 34 17.35 9.28 -26.76
CA ILE A 34 18.50 9.67 -25.92
C ILE A 34 18.45 8.98 -24.55
N ILE A 35 17.27 8.97 -23.90
CA ILE A 35 17.06 8.36 -22.59
C ILE A 35 17.34 6.85 -22.65
N ASP A 36 16.81 6.17 -23.66
CA ASP A 36 16.92 4.72 -23.82
C ASP A 36 18.34 4.31 -24.22
N THR A 37 18.96 5.02 -25.19
CA THR A 37 20.32 4.71 -25.67
C THR A 37 21.36 4.91 -24.58
N ARG A 38 21.21 5.96 -23.76
CA ARG A 38 22.14 6.29 -22.68
C ARG A 38 21.75 5.68 -21.34
N ARG A 39 20.66 4.90 -21.29
CA ARG A 39 20.16 4.23 -20.08
C ARG A 39 20.02 5.20 -18.89
N LEU A 40 19.51 6.41 -19.16
CA LEU A 40 19.39 7.45 -18.13
C LEU A 40 18.34 7.09 -17.08
N LEU A 41 17.33 6.31 -17.47
CA LEU A 41 16.45 5.64 -16.51
C LEU A 41 17.22 4.49 -15.86
N ARG A 42 17.76 4.78 -14.69
CA ARG A 42 18.26 3.81 -13.71
C ARG A 42 17.17 2.80 -13.39
N ALA A 43 17.30 1.58 -13.91
CA ALA A 43 16.35 0.49 -13.70
C ALA A 43 16.24 0.05 -12.23
N ASP A 44 17.18 0.47 -11.39
CA ASP A 44 17.19 0.33 -9.93
C ASP A 44 16.24 1.31 -9.21
N LEU A 45 15.72 2.34 -9.91
CA LEU A 45 14.91 3.41 -9.30
C LEU A 45 13.49 3.48 -9.85
N LEU A 46 13.13 2.62 -10.80
CA LEU A 46 11.78 2.54 -11.35
C LEU A 46 11.46 1.06 -11.63
N PRO A 47 10.24 0.59 -11.31
CA PRO A 47 9.76 -0.69 -11.79
C PRO A 47 9.48 -0.59 -13.30
N LEU A 48 10.54 -0.63 -14.11
CA LEU A 48 10.46 -0.60 -15.58
C LEU A 48 10.01 -1.94 -16.15
N HIS A 49 9.97 -2.98 -15.32
CA HIS A 49 9.64 -4.34 -15.71
C HIS A 49 9.02 -5.08 -14.52
N LEU A 50 7.91 -5.79 -14.78
CA LEU A 50 7.29 -6.70 -13.81
C LEU A 50 8.05 -8.03 -13.82
N ASP A 51 8.88 -8.26 -12.81
CA ASP A 51 9.69 -9.47 -12.69
C ASP A 51 8.88 -10.68 -12.20
N GLY A 52 7.82 -10.43 -11.44
CA GLY A 52 6.86 -11.41 -10.97
C GLY A 52 5.75 -10.78 -10.13
N PHE A 53 4.76 -11.56 -9.76
CA PHE A 53 3.67 -11.17 -8.87
C PHE A 53 3.26 -12.34 -7.97
N PHE A 54 2.71 -12.01 -6.81
CA PHE A 54 2.10 -12.96 -5.90
C PHE A 54 0.60 -13.01 -6.15
N LEU A 55 0.03 -14.20 -6.18
CA LEU A 55 -1.40 -14.44 -6.22
C LEU A 55 -1.77 -15.15 -4.93
N GLU A 56 -2.67 -14.54 -4.17
CA GLU A 56 -3.31 -15.21 -3.04
C GLU A 56 -4.59 -15.86 -3.53
N GLU A 57 -4.67 -17.19 -3.42
CA GLU A 57 -5.91 -17.93 -3.68
C GLU A 57 -6.72 -18.00 -2.40
N ASP A 58 -7.85 -17.28 -2.38
CA ASP A 58 -8.80 -17.33 -1.27
C ASP A 58 -9.67 -18.58 -1.39
N VAL A 59 -9.25 -19.65 -0.71
CA VAL A 59 -9.99 -20.92 -0.61
C VAL A 59 -10.72 -21.00 0.74
N GLY A 60 -11.37 -19.90 1.16
CA GLY A 60 -12.18 -19.86 2.38
C GLY A 60 -11.39 -20.09 3.68
N LEU A 61 -12.12 -20.38 4.76
CA LEU A 61 -11.67 -20.29 6.17
C LEU A 61 -10.44 -21.14 6.58
N TYR A 62 -9.83 -21.90 5.67
CA TYR A 62 -8.69 -22.76 5.99
C TYR A 62 -7.65 -22.71 4.87
N PHE A 63 -6.62 -21.90 5.10
CA PHE A 63 -5.34 -21.88 4.37
C PHE A 63 -5.38 -21.32 2.94
N GLY A 64 -5.38 -19.99 2.82
CA GLY A 64 -5.01 -19.34 1.56
C GLY A 64 -3.62 -19.79 1.10
N GLN A 65 -3.49 -20.19 -0.17
CA GLN A 65 -2.19 -20.49 -0.78
C GLN A 65 -1.68 -19.27 -1.55
N THR A 66 -0.44 -18.89 -1.26
CA THR A 66 0.26 -17.84 -1.99
C THR A 66 1.10 -18.48 -3.10
N TYR A 67 0.78 -18.14 -4.34
CA TYR A 67 1.52 -18.55 -5.52
C TYR A 67 2.39 -17.41 -6.03
N PHE A 68 3.62 -17.73 -6.45
CA PHE A 68 4.50 -16.76 -7.09
C PHE A 68 4.67 -17.06 -8.57
N PHE A 69 4.26 -16.10 -9.40
CA PHE A 69 4.43 -16.16 -10.85
C PHE A 69 5.55 -15.22 -11.25
N SER A 70 6.53 -15.71 -11.99
CA SER A 70 7.64 -14.90 -12.48
C SER A 70 8.06 -15.32 -13.87
N ARG A 71 8.77 -14.43 -14.57
CA ARG A 71 9.41 -14.81 -15.82
C ARG A 71 10.55 -15.78 -15.52
N PRO A 72 10.79 -16.82 -16.35
CA PRO A 72 11.88 -17.78 -16.14
C PRO A 72 13.27 -17.12 -15.97
N SER A 73 13.48 -15.95 -16.60
CA SER A 73 14.72 -15.17 -16.52
C SER A 73 14.95 -14.48 -15.16
N THR A 74 13.89 -14.20 -14.40
CA THR A 74 13.93 -13.40 -13.16
C THR A 74 13.55 -14.22 -11.92
N GLY A 75 12.79 -15.30 -12.09
CA GLY A 75 12.31 -16.14 -10.99
C GLY A 75 13.41 -16.73 -10.10
N ARG A 76 14.63 -16.93 -10.61
CA ARG A 76 15.76 -17.38 -9.78
C ARG A 76 16.31 -16.32 -8.84
N ARG A 77 16.02 -15.03 -9.04
CA ARG A 77 16.54 -13.92 -8.23
C ARG A 77 15.60 -13.61 -7.07
N ILE A 78 14.30 -13.60 -7.32
CA ILE A 78 13.26 -13.34 -6.31
C ILE A 78 12.97 -14.60 -5.50
N CYS A 79 12.83 -14.46 -4.18
CA CYS A 79 12.42 -15.56 -3.32
C CYS A 79 10.90 -15.75 -3.38
N GLY A 80 10.43 -16.43 -4.42
CA GLY A 80 9.01 -16.71 -4.62
C GLY A 80 8.40 -17.67 -3.61
N HIS A 81 9.23 -18.58 -3.08
CA HIS A 81 8.81 -19.49 -2.03
C HIS A 81 9.19 -18.86 -0.68
N LEU A 82 8.22 -18.14 -0.08
CA LEU A 82 8.37 -17.46 1.20
C LEU A 82 8.86 -18.39 2.34
N HIS A 83 8.77 -19.72 2.16
CA HIS A 83 9.31 -20.73 3.11
C HIS A 83 10.81 -20.59 3.40
N ASN A 84 11.59 -19.98 2.51
CA ASN A 84 13.03 -19.78 2.75
C ASN A 84 13.29 -18.54 3.61
N LEU A 85 12.29 -17.70 3.78
CA LEU A 85 12.34 -16.45 4.53
C LEU A 85 11.57 -16.54 5.85
N VAL A 86 10.70 -17.54 6.00
CA VAL A 86 9.77 -17.68 7.12
C VAL A 86 9.81 -19.12 7.61
N ASP A 87 9.83 -19.30 8.93
CA ASP A 87 9.87 -20.60 9.57
C ASP A 87 8.59 -21.41 9.26
N GLU A 88 8.67 -22.74 9.26
CA GLU A 88 7.60 -23.64 8.74
C GLU A 88 6.26 -23.58 9.49
N HIS A 89 6.20 -22.81 10.60
CA HIS A 89 5.09 -22.78 11.55
C HIS A 89 4.33 -21.45 11.59
N ASP A 90 4.71 -20.45 10.78
CA ASP A 90 4.09 -19.12 10.79
C ASP A 90 2.97 -19.01 9.73
N ASP A 91 1.90 -18.29 10.05
CA ASP A 91 0.78 -18.05 9.13
C ASP A 91 1.27 -17.30 7.89
N ARG A 92 1.21 -17.99 6.74
CA ARG A 92 1.87 -17.61 5.48
C ARG A 92 1.13 -16.53 4.68
N TRP A 93 0.19 -15.83 5.30
CA TRP A 93 -0.72 -14.92 4.62
C TRP A 93 -0.07 -13.56 4.41
N ILE A 94 -0.25 -13.02 3.20
CA ILE A 94 0.18 -11.66 2.89
C ILE A 94 -0.92 -10.74 3.43
N LEU A 95 -0.63 -10.03 4.52
CA LEU A 95 -1.57 -9.11 5.14
C LEU A 95 -1.78 -7.87 4.26
N ASP A 96 -0.70 -7.39 3.64
CA ASP A 96 -0.72 -6.28 2.68
C ASP A 96 0.58 -6.27 1.86
N HIS A 97 0.61 -5.45 0.81
CA HIS A 97 1.83 -5.17 0.07
C HIS A 97 1.95 -3.68 -0.27
N CYS A 98 3.19 -3.18 -0.32
CA CYS A 98 3.45 -1.81 -0.74
C CYS A 98 4.76 -1.75 -1.52
N ASN A 99 4.68 -1.31 -2.78
CA ASN A 99 5.79 -1.36 -3.73
C ASN A 99 6.45 -2.75 -3.76
N ASP A 100 7.71 -2.86 -3.35
CA ASP A 100 8.50 -4.09 -3.38
C ASP A 100 8.49 -4.86 -2.04
N LEU A 101 7.74 -4.37 -1.05
CA LEU A 101 7.65 -4.95 0.28
C LEU A 101 6.33 -5.70 0.49
N LEU A 102 6.42 -6.83 1.20
CA LEU A 102 5.29 -7.62 1.65
C LEU A 102 5.17 -7.55 3.17
N LEU A 103 3.96 -7.42 3.67
CA LEU A 103 3.65 -7.54 5.09
C LEU A 103 3.09 -8.94 5.36
N LEU A 104 3.73 -9.66 6.27
CA LEU A 104 3.26 -10.91 6.85
C LEU A 104 2.97 -10.67 8.34
N TRP A 105 2.46 -11.69 9.03
CA TRP A 105 2.27 -11.62 10.48
C TRP A 105 3.57 -11.21 11.19
N GLU A 106 3.54 -10.02 11.82
CA GLU A 106 4.67 -9.39 12.51
C GLU A 106 5.99 -9.34 11.73
N ARG A 107 5.95 -9.36 10.38
CA ARG A 107 7.17 -9.35 9.56
C ARG A 107 7.00 -8.50 8.31
N VAL A 108 8.05 -7.78 7.95
CA VAL A 108 8.16 -7.13 6.64
C VAL A 108 9.24 -7.83 5.84
N VAL A 109 8.88 -8.24 4.63
CA VAL A 109 9.72 -9.03 3.74
C VAL A 109 10.00 -8.26 2.47
N ASN A 110 11.25 -8.31 2.02
CA ASN A 110 11.65 -7.90 0.67
C ASN A 110 12.02 -9.16 -0.14
N PRO A 111 11.12 -9.65 -1.01
CA PRO A 111 11.35 -10.86 -1.80
C PRO A 111 12.51 -10.71 -2.80
N ALA A 112 12.80 -9.48 -3.25
CA ALA A 112 13.87 -9.20 -4.22
C ALA A 112 15.26 -9.29 -3.58
N THR A 113 15.41 -8.78 -2.35
CA THR A 113 16.68 -8.86 -1.60
C THR A 113 16.80 -10.11 -0.74
N ARG A 114 15.71 -10.87 -0.57
CA ARG A 114 15.62 -12.06 0.31
C ARG A 114 15.93 -11.72 1.76
N GLN A 115 15.53 -10.53 2.17
CA GLN A 115 15.69 -10.06 3.54
C GLN A 115 14.32 -9.89 4.18
N TRP A 116 14.27 -10.07 5.48
CA TRP A 116 13.08 -9.85 6.28
C TRP A 116 13.48 -9.24 7.62
N VAL A 117 12.50 -8.63 8.28
CA VAL A 117 12.65 -8.15 9.65
C VAL A 117 11.38 -8.41 10.45
N THR A 118 11.54 -8.85 11.69
CA THR A 118 10.43 -9.04 12.64
C THR A 118 10.10 -7.71 13.28
N LEU A 119 8.83 -7.32 13.18
CA LEU A 119 8.26 -6.17 13.86
C LEU A 119 8.10 -6.47 15.35
N PRO A 120 8.11 -5.43 16.21
CA PRO A 120 7.59 -5.59 17.57
C PRO A 120 6.16 -6.12 17.51
N SER A 121 5.80 -6.94 18.51
CA SER A 121 4.49 -7.57 18.54
C SER A 121 3.36 -6.57 18.34
N PHE A 122 2.33 -7.00 17.62
CA PHE A 122 1.17 -6.16 17.39
C PHE A 122 0.56 -5.76 18.74
N PRO A 123 0.12 -4.50 18.90
CA PRO A 123 -0.59 -4.09 20.09
C PRO A 123 -1.74 -5.06 20.34
N GLU A 124 -1.96 -5.48 21.59
CA GLU A 124 -3.07 -6.36 21.99
C GLU A 124 -4.42 -5.65 21.79
N LEU A 125 -4.80 -5.53 20.53
CA LEU A 125 -6.17 -5.49 20.08
C LEU A 125 -6.52 -6.96 19.85
N SER A 126 -7.72 -7.37 20.26
CA SER A 126 -8.19 -8.76 20.27
C SER A 126 -7.59 -9.66 19.17
N SER A 127 -7.36 -10.94 19.47
CA SER A 127 -6.89 -12.02 18.57
C SER A 127 -7.81 -12.33 17.37
N SER A 128 -8.52 -11.33 16.87
CA SER A 128 -9.43 -11.35 15.76
C SER A 128 -8.59 -11.37 14.49
N ILE A 129 -8.65 -12.49 13.77
CA ILE A 129 -8.19 -12.69 12.40
C ILE A 129 -8.78 -11.69 11.37
N PHE A 130 -9.58 -10.71 11.82
CA PHE A 130 -10.28 -9.72 11.01
C PHE A 130 -9.68 -8.30 11.13
N GLU A 131 -8.51 -8.15 11.75
CA GLU A 131 -7.77 -6.88 11.72
C GLU A 131 -7.17 -6.61 10.33
N SER A 132 -7.26 -5.36 9.89
CA SER A 132 -6.69 -4.94 8.61
C SER A 132 -5.39 -4.18 8.86
N TYR A 133 -4.29 -4.68 8.30
CA TYR A 133 -2.97 -4.08 8.43
C TYR A 133 -2.58 -3.48 7.08
N PHE A 134 -1.96 -2.30 7.09
CA PHE A 134 -1.57 -1.61 5.87
C PHE A 134 -0.12 -1.20 5.89
N LEU A 135 0.61 -1.50 4.82
CA LEU A 135 2.00 -1.14 4.63
C LEU A 135 2.10 0.16 3.81
N ALA A 136 2.86 1.11 4.35
CA ALA A 136 3.12 2.40 3.73
C ALA A 136 4.63 2.57 3.53
N ASP A 137 5.10 2.36 2.31
CA ASP A 137 6.49 2.56 1.90
C ASP A 137 6.52 3.46 0.67
N ASP A 138 7.40 4.46 0.63
CA ASP A 138 7.65 5.26 -0.57
C ASP A 138 9.16 5.24 -0.87
N PRO A 139 9.64 4.32 -1.74
CA PRO A 139 11.05 4.18 -2.03
C PRO A 139 11.63 5.40 -2.75
N LEU A 140 10.77 6.28 -3.29
CA LEU A 140 11.14 7.49 -3.99
C LEU A 140 11.14 8.72 -3.07
N ALA A 141 10.66 8.61 -1.84
CA ALA A 141 10.78 9.66 -0.86
C ALA A 141 12.26 9.84 -0.49
N SER A 142 12.80 11.04 -0.76
CA SER A 142 14.24 11.35 -0.73
C SER A 142 14.91 11.30 0.66
N SER A 143 14.30 10.68 1.67
CA SER A 143 14.79 10.63 3.04
C SER A 143 14.63 9.23 3.65
N GLN A 144 15.68 8.40 3.52
CA GLN A 144 15.84 7.08 4.17
C GLN A 144 14.76 6.04 3.82
N GLN A 145 15.16 4.78 3.65
CA GLN A 145 14.22 3.66 3.57
C GLN A 145 13.43 3.59 4.88
N HIS A 146 12.23 4.14 4.87
CA HIS A 146 11.33 4.20 6.00
C HIS A 146 9.96 3.75 5.53
N TYR A 147 9.44 2.77 6.24
CA TYR A 147 8.09 2.29 6.05
C TYR A 147 7.32 2.42 7.35
N GLU A 148 6.01 2.55 7.22
CA GLU A 148 5.06 2.53 8.31
C GLU A 148 4.10 1.36 8.13
N VAL A 149 3.65 0.78 9.24
CA VAL A 149 2.57 -0.21 9.22
C VAL A 149 1.43 0.34 10.05
N LEU A 150 0.24 0.44 9.46
CA LEU A 150 -0.95 0.93 10.11
C LEU A 150 -1.82 -0.26 10.50
N LEU A 151 -2.36 -0.23 11.71
CA LEU A 151 -3.31 -1.22 12.19
C LEU A 151 -4.69 -0.59 12.27
N PHE A 152 -5.59 -1.02 11.38
CA PHE A 152 -6.96 -0.54 11.34
C PHE A 152 -7.79 -1.21 12.44
N PRO A 153 -8.44 -0.45 13.33
CA PRO A 153 -8.98 -0.98 14.59
C PRO A 153 -10.36 -1.63 14.44
N THR A 154 -10.56 -2.56 13.49
CA THR A 154 -11.87 -3.19 13.16
C THR A 154 -12.61 -3.72 14.39
N HIS A 155 -11.91 -4.36 15.34
CA HIS A 155 -12.53 -4.88 16.55
C HIS A 155 -13.00 -3.78 17.52
N ARG A 156 -12.17 -2.76 17.81
CA ARG A 156 -12.57 -1.65 18.70
C ARG A 156 -13.82 -0.96 18.16
N ILE A 157 -13.89 -0.81 16.85
CA ILE A 157 -15.05 -0.23 16.16
C ILE A 157 -16.31 -1.09 16.42
N GLN A 158 -16.19 -2.41 16.43
CA GLN A 158 -17.31 -3.30 16.74
C GLN A 158 -17.79 -3.20 18.20
N GLU A 159 -16.86 -3.13 19.16
CA GLU A 159 -17.21 -2.92 20.58
C GLU A 159 -17.88 -1.55 20.81
N GLU A 160 -17.39 -0.50 20.14
CA GLU A 160 -17.95 0.84 20.22
C GLU A 160 -19.35 0.93 19.60
N ALA A 161 -19.59 0.28 18.45
CA ALA A 161 -20.93 0.20 17.86
C ALA A 161 -21.95 -0.45 18.80
N ASN A 162 -21.58 -1.54 19.48
CA ASN A 162 -22.47 -2.20 20.43
C ASN A 162 -22.85 -1.29 21.62
N ASN A 163 -22.00 -0.31 21.93
CA ASN A 163 -22.16 0.57 23.09
C ASN A 163 -22.76 1.95 22.74
N ASN A 164 -22.52 2.49 21.54
CA ASN A 164 -22.88 3.85 21.13
C ASN A 164 -23.38 3.94 19.67
N ASN A 165 -24.69 3.78 19.46
CA ASN A 165 -25.32 3.84 18.13
C ASN A 165 -25.38 5.24 17.46
N ASN A 166 -24.87 6.30 18.10
CA ASN A 166 -25.15 7.69 17.69
C ASN A 166 -23.97 8.42 17.04
N GLU A 167 -22.78 7.80 16.93
CA GLU A 167 -21.61 8.45 16.33
C GLU A 167 -21.52 8.18 14.82
N CYS A 168 -21.30 9.25 14.04
CA CYS A 168 -21.16 9.13 12.58
C CYS A 168 -19.82 8.46 12.22
N TRP A 169 -19.89 7.34 11.52
CA TRP A 169 -18.73 6.60 11.03
C TRP A 169 -18.01 7.30 9.85
N PRO A 170 -16.67 7.23 9.72
CA PRO A 170 -15.67 6.94 10.76
C PRO A 170 -15.63 8.02 11.87
N PRO A 171 -15.30 7.70 13.13
CA PRO A 171 -15.24 8.72 14.18
C PRO A 171 -14.19 9.80 13.86
N SER A 172 -14.36 10.99 14.43
CA SER A 172 -13.38 12.07 14.33
C SER A 172 -13.09 12.60 15.73
N PRO A 173 -11.87 12.39 16.26
CA PRO A 173 -10.70 11.80 15.60
C PRO A 173 -10.82 10.29 15.35
N PHE A 174 -10.15 9.81 14.30
CA PHE A 174 -10.01 8.41 13.97
C PHE A 174 -8.67 7.87 14.49
N THR A 175 -8.69 7.07 15.54
CA THR A 175 -7.48 6.64 16.25
C THR A 175 -7.05 5.23 15.83
N MET A 176 -5.77 5.06 15.51
CA MET A 176 -5.18 3.77 15.11
C MET A 176 -3.74 3.63 15.61
N HIS A 177 -3.22 2.40 15.62
CA HIS A 177 -1.81 2.16 15.91
C HIS A 177 -0.98 2.23 14.63
N VAL A 178 0.15 2.92 14.69
CA VAL A 178 1.09 3.06 13.58
C VAL A 178 2.48 2.67 14.06
N PHE A 179 3.03 1.63 13.42
CA PHE A 179 4.44 1.29 13.54
C PHE A 179 5.27 2.18 12.61
N SER A 180 6.43 2.61 13.08
CA SER A 180 7.38 3.39 12.28
C SER A 180 8.75 2.73 12.29
N SER A 181 9.30 2.36 11.13
CA SER A 181 10.64 1.75 11.07
C SER A 181 11.77 2.69 11.52
N ARG A 182 11.51 4.02 11.57
CA ARG A 182 12.44 5.01 12.15
C ARG A 182 12.53 4.92 13.67
N LYS A 183 11.40 4.71 14.34
CA LYS A 183 11.30 4.68 15.80
C LYS A 183 11.33 3.26 16.37
N TRP A 184 11.12 2.27 15.50
CA TRP A 184 11.06 0.85 15.83
C TRP A 184 10.04 0.51 16.93
N ARG A 185 8.87 1.16 16.89
CA ARG A 185 7.79 0.96 17.87
C ARG A 185 6.43 1.31 17.29
N TRP A 186 5.40 0.76 17.91
CA TRP A 186 4.01 1.16 17.72
C TRP A 186 3.70 2.43 18.51
N GLU A 187 2.98 3.35 17.88
CA GLU A 187 2.44 4.56 18.52
C GLU A 187 0.97 4.71 18.14
N GLU A 188 0.14 5.13 19.08
CA GLU A 188 -1.24 5.49 18.80
C GLU A 188 -1.26 6.87 18.11
N ARG A 189 -1.96 6.97 16.98
CA ARG A 189 -2.13 8.20 16.20
C ARG A 189 -3.61 8.46 15.96
N SER A 190 -4.00 9.72 16.12
CA SER A 190 -5.38 10.18 15.94
C SER A 190 -5.47 11.09 14.72
N PHE A 191 -6.24 10.67 13.73
CA PHE A 191 -6.42 11.40 12.48
C PHE A 191 -7.71 12.22 12.51
N VAL A 192 -7.63 13.51 12.22
CA VAL A 192 -8.81 14.40 12.22
C VAL A 192 -9.48 14.40 10.85
N ARG A 193 -10.81 14.35 10.81
CA ARG A 193 -11.56 14.38 9.56
C ARG A 193 -11.42 15.73 8.85
N GLU A 194 -11.10 15.71 7.56
CA GLU A 194 -11.22 16.84 6.63
C GLU A 194 -12.54 16.76 5.86
N GLY A 195 -13.31 17.84 5.94
CA GLY A 195 -14.61 17.94 5.26
C GLY A 195 -15.77 17.37 6.09
N THR A 196 -16.93 17.31 5.45
CA THR A 196 -18.17 16.84 6.08
C THR A 196 -18.19 15.32 6.21
N ALA A 197 -18.71 14.82 7.34
CA ALA A 197 -19.06 13.42 7.46
C ALA A 197 -20.05 13.02 6.35
N ILE A 198 -19.96 11.78 5.90
CA ILE A 198 -20.92 11.21 4.97
C ILE A 198 -22.03 10.59 5.82
N ALA A 199 -23.24 11.15 5.72
CA ALA A 199 -24.38 10.76 6.57
C ALA A 199 -24.73 9.26 6.48
N ASP A 200 -24.53 8.66 5.31
CA ASP A 200 -24.92 7.27 5.01
C ASP A 200 -23.71 6.32 4.92
N MET A 201 -22.62 6.58 5.67
CA MET A 201 -21.54 5.60 5.74
C MET A 201 -22.03 4.40 6.56
N PRO A 202 -22.04 3.18 5.98
CA PRO A 202 -22.31 1.98 6.75
C PRO A 202 -21.20 1.79 7.77
N HIS A 203 -21.60 1.35 8.96
CA HIS A 203 -20.68 1.05 10.03
C HIS A 203 -19.99 -0.29 9.74
N PRO A 204 -18.69 -0.48 10.03
CA PRO A 204 -18.01 -1.76 9.77
C PRO A 204 -18.69 -2.94 10.46
N ALA A 205 -19.29 -2.70 11.62
CA ALA A 205 -20.09 -3.69 12.36
C ALA A 205 -21.37 -4.14 11.62
N ASP A 206 -21.85 -3.41 10.61
CA ASP A 206 -23.01 -3.79 9.80
C ASP A 206 -22.68 -4.94 8.84
N TYR A 207 -21.40 -5.26 8.67
CA TYR A 207 -20.89 -6.27 7.75
C TYR A 207 -20.47 -7.55 8.49
N SER A 208 -20.53 -8.69 7.78
CA SER A 208 -20.02 -9.96 8.32
C SER A 208 -18.51 -9.85 8.61
N PRO A 209 -17.97 -10.64 9.56
CA PRO A 209 -16.54 -10.60 9.89
C PRO A 209 -15.62 -10.76 8.66
N GLU A 210 -16.02 -11.59 7.68
CA GLU A 210 -15.28 -11.78 6.44
C GLU A 210 -15.33 -10.54 5.54
N ALA A 211 -16.49 -9.88 5.47
CA ALA A 211 -16.66 -8.65 4.69
C ALA A 211 -15.98 -7.44 5.35
N GLN A 212 -15.78 -7.46 6.67
CA GLN A 212 -15.08 -6.41 7.43
C GLN A 212 -13.62 -6.18 7.00
N GLN A 213 -12.98 -7.18 6.43
CA GLN A 213 -11.57 -7.10 6.07
C GLN A 213 -11.36 -6.15 4.89
N LEU A 214 -10.63 -5.07 5.14
CA LEU A 214 -10.25 -4.10 4.12
C LEU A 214 -8.97 -4.61 3.45
N ARG A 215 -9.08 -5.17 2.24
CA ARG A 215 -7.92 -5.78 1.54
C ARG A 215 -7.29 -4.91 0.45
N HIS A 216 -7.89 -3.76 0.15
CA HIS A 216 -7.50 -2.97 -1.01
C HIS A 216 -6.99 -1.60 -0.56
N THR A 217 -5.67 -1.47 -0.53
CA THR A 217 -5.02 -0.19 -0.25
C THR A 217 -4.00 0.20 -1.30
N VAL A 218 -3.81 1.51 -1.43
CA VAL A 218 -2.75 2.10 -2.24
C VAL A 218 -2.10 3.20 -1.43
N TYR A 219 -0.79 3.10 -1.23
CA TYR A 219 0.00 4.19 -0.69
C TYR A 219 0.65 4.98 -1.81
N LEU A 220 0.43 6.29 -1.84
CA LEU A 220 0.97 7.16 -2.87
C LEU A 220 1.32 8.53 -2.29
N ARG A 221 2.61 8.90 -2.38
CA ARG A 221 3.13 10.23 -2.04
C ARG A 221 2.73 10.70 -0.63
N GLY A 222 2.91 9.84 0.38
CA GLY A 222 2.60 10.19 1.78
C GLY A 222 1.13 10.00 2.17
N VAL A 223 0.29 9.49 1.27
CA VAL A 223 -1.15 9.34 1.50
C VAL A 223 -1.55 7.89 1.25
N LEU A 224 -2.24 7.29 2.22
CA LEU A 224 -2.84 5.97 2.13
C LEU A 224 -4.29 6.10 1.66
N TYR A 225 -4.67 5.33 0.65
CA TYR A 225 -6.03 5.23 0.13
C TYR A 225 -6.53 3.84 0.47
N VAL A 226 -7.57 3.76 1.29
CA VAL A 226 -8.19 2.51 1.72
C VAL A 226 -9.56 2.43 1.07
N LEU A 227 -9.81 1.40 0.27
CA LEU A 227 -11.13 1.16 -0.29
C LEU A 227 -12.04 0.59 0.80
N CYS A 228 -13.09 1.33 1.14
CA CYS A 228 -14.14 0.90 2.04
C CYS A 228 -15.15 0.03 1.29
N GLN A 229 -15.94 -0.74 2.04
CA GLN A 229 -16.90 -1.71 1.49
C GLN A 229 -18.07 -1.10 0.70
N ASN A 230 -18.35 0.19 0.89
CA ASN A 230 -19.38 0.92 0.14
C ASN A 230 -18.81 1.66 -1.07
N ASP A 231 -17.70 1.16 -1.63
CA ASP A 231 -16.91 1.75 -2.71
C ASP A 231 -16.36 3.17 -2.42
N SER A 232 -16.54 3.68 -1.20
CA SER A 232 -15.92 4.93 -0.80
C SER A 232 -14.44 4.71 -0.52
N VAL A 233 -13.64 5.75 -0.70
CA VAL A 233 -12.20 5.70 -0.43
C VAL A 233 -11.89 6.54 0.79
N MET A 234 -11.32 5.93 1.82
CA MET A 234 -10.73 6.65 2.92
C MET A 234 -9.31 7.07 2.56
N ARG A 235 -9.10 8.38 2.45
CA ARG A 235 -7.82 9.01 2.17
C ARG A 235 -7.19 9.48 3.47
N ILE A 236 -6.13 8.80 3.91
CA ILE A 236 -5.41 9.09 5.16
C ILE A 236 -4.06 9.72 4.83
N ASN A 237 -3.82 10.93 5.34
CA ASN A 237 -2.55 11.62 5.17
C ASN A 237 -1.67 11.43 6.41
N MET A 238 -0.57 10.72 6.22
CA MET A 238 0.35 10.33 7.29
C MET A 238 1.21 11.49 7.81
N GLN A 239 1.31 12.59 7.06
CA GLN A 239 2.18 13.72 7.39
C GLN A 239 1.51 14.76 8.28
N ASN A 240 0.18 14.93 8.15
CA ASN A 240 -0.56 15.97 8.85
C ASN A 240 -1.65 15.44 9.79
N ASP A 241 -1.73 14.12 9.97
CA ASP A 241 -2.69 13.45 10.85
C ASP A 241 -4.15 13.79 10.49
N LYS A 242 -4.45 13.73 9.20
CA LYS A 242 -5.80 13.99 8.70
C LYS A 242 -6.29 12.88 7.81
N TYR A 243 -7.61 12.68 7.81
CA TYR A 243 -8.25 11.76 6.89
C TYR A 243 -9.48 12.39 6.24
N GLN A 244 -9.86 11.91 5.07
CA GLN A 244 -11.07 12.29 4.37
C GLN A 244 -11.73 11.04 3.83
N VAL A 245 -13.07 11.01 3.77
CA VAL A 245 -13.80 9.97 3.05
C VAL A 245 -14.30 10.55 1.73
N ILE A 246 -13.98 9.87 0.64
CA ILE A 246 -14.33 10.25 -0.72
C ILE A 246 -15.39 9.27 -1.20
N LYS A 247 -16.58 9.77 -1.54
CA LYS A 247 -17.63 8.92 -2.12
C LYS A 247 -17.21 8.43 -3.50
N SER A 248 -17.54 7.19 -3.83
CA SER A 248 -17.54 6.74 -5.21
C SER A 248 -18.44 7.67 -6.04
N PRO A 249 -18.05 8.04 -7.28
CA PRO A 249 -19.00 8.63 -8.22
C PRO A 249 -20.21 7.68 -8.32
N ALA A 250 -21.43 8.21 -8.21
CA ALA A 250 -22.62 7.39 -8.41
C ALA A 250 -22.48 6.65 -9.75
N GLU A 251 -22.82 5.35 -9.78
CA GLU A 251 -22.86 4.59 -11.02
C GLU A 251 -23.56 5.45 -12.08
N ASN A 252 -22.88 5.70 -13.19
CA ASN A 252 -23.55 6.20 -14.37
C ASN A 252 -24.65 5.18 -14.64
N GLN A 253 -25.91 5.53 -14.36
CA GLN A 253 -27.03 4.75 -14.84
C GLN A 253 -26.85 4.69 -16.35
N VAL A 254 -26.34 3.55 -16.83
CA VAL A 254 -26.30 3.24 -18.25
C VAL A 254 -27.76 3.17 -18.62
N GLY A 255 -28.29 4.29 -19.12
CA GLY A 255 -29.62 4.35 -19.67
C GLY A 255 -29.71 3.24 -20.69
N VAL A 256 -30.49 2.21 -20.37
CA VAL A 256 -30.92 1.22 -21.34
C VAL A 256 -31.77 2.01 -22.34
N ALA A 257 -31.16 2.34 -23.47
CA ALA A 257 -31.85 2.85 -24.65
C ALA A 257 -32.50 1.69 -25.41
#